data_AF-A0A2I0KLQ5-F1
#
_entry.id   AF-A0A2I0KLQ5-F1
#
_cell.length_a   1.000
_cell.length_b   1.000
_cell.length_c   1.000
_cell.angle_alpha   90.00
_cell.angle_beta   90.00
_cell.angle_gamma   90.00
#
_symmetry.space_group_name_H-M   'P 1'
#
loop_
_entity.id
_entity.type
_entity.pdbx_description
1 polymer ?
#
loop_
_entity_poly.entity_id
_entity_poly.type
_entity_poly.pdbx_seq_one_letter_code
_entity_poly.pdbx_strand_id
1 'polypeptide(L)'
;MASRRLLSTFLRSSARRSPSSRSAFSGPKASPCPYASHRPSPAGYLLTRAAEYATSAAAASPPSPPPPTKDAGKGKITDEFTGAGAIGQVCQVIGAVVDVRFNEGLPPILTALEVQGHSIRLVLEVAQHLGENVVRTIAMDGTEGLVRGQRVLNTGSPITVPVGRATLGRIINVIGEAIDERGELKTDHYLPIHREAPAFVEQATEQQILVTGIK
;
A
#
# COMPACT_ATOMS: atom_id res chain seq x y z
N MET A 1 -39.04 -32.88 -40.87
CA MET A 1 -38.69 -32.96 -42.31
C MET A 1 -37.71 -31.82 -42.64
N ALA A 2 -36.90 -31.96 -43.70
CA ALA A 2 -36.37 -30.93 -44.63
C ALA A 2 -35.89 -29.54 -44.08
N SER A 3 -34.77 -28.95 -44.52
CA SER A 3 -33.73 -29.39 -45.48
C SER A 3 -32.49 -28.47 -45.45
N ARG A 4 -31.30 -29.03 -45.80
CA ARG A 4 -30.35 -28.60 -46.86
C ARG A 4 -30.17 -27.08 -47.15
N ARG A 5 -29.00 -26.45 -47.35
CA ARG A 5 -27.59 -26.77 -47.81
C ARG A 5 -26.76 -25.43 -47.65
N LEU A 6 -25.43 -25.23 -47.78
CA LEU A 6 -24.17 -26.00 -47.93
C LEU A 6 -22.95 -25.03 -47.72
N LEU A 7 -21.71 -25.55 -47.80
CA LEU A 7 -20.41 -24.96 -48.27
C LEU A 7 -20.13 -23.46 -48.01
N SER A 8 -19.08 -23.01 -47.29
CA SER A 8 -17.62 -23.29 -47.30
C SER A 8 -16.81 -22.69 -48.47
N THR A 9 -15.76 -21.90 -48.14
CA THR A 9 -14.48 -21.90 -48.90
C THR A 9 -13.30 -21.34 -48.08
N PHE A 10 -12.11 -21.90 -48.29
CA PHE A 10 -10.81 -21.41 -47.81
C PHE A 10 -9.97 -20.98 -49.02
N LEU A 11 -9.47 -19.75 -49.07
CA LEU A 11 -8.41 -19.24 -49.97
C LEU A 11 -7.91 -17.90 -49.37
N ARG A 12 -6.64 -17.65 -48.99
CA ARG A 12 -5.30 -18.22 -49.26
C ARG A 12 -4.63 -17.74 -50.56
N SER A 13 -3.30 -17.53 -50.47
CA SER A 13 -2.36 -17.00 -51.48
C SER A 13 -2.33 -15.46 -51.58
N SER A 14 -1.26 -14.69 -51.34
CA SER A 14 0.22 -14.85 -51.39
C SER A 14 0.90 -14.40 -52.69
N ALA A 15 1.62 -13.27 -52.62
CA ALA A 15 2.71 -12.88 -53.53
C ALA A 15 3.57 -11.75 -52.90
N ARG A 16 4.88 -11.63 -53.10
CA ARG A 16 5.88 -12.57 -53.68
C ARG A 16 7.32 -12.18 -53.28
N ARG A 17 8.16 -13.21 -53.08
CA ARG A 17 9.62 -13.28 -53.34
C ARG A 17 10.62 -12.43 -52.54
N SER A 18 11.65 -13.14 -52.06
CA SER A 18 13.01 -12.67 -51.80
C SER A 18 13.82 -12.54 -53.13
N PRO A 19 15.06 -12.01 -53.13
CA PRO A 19 16.22 -12.77 -52.65
C PRO A 19 17.23 -11.96 -51.80
N SER A 20 18.24 -12.66 -51.29
CA SER A 20 19.38 -12.13 -50.52
C SER A 20 20.28 -11.18 -51.32
N SER A 21 20.81 -10.15 -50.66
CA SER A 21 22.08 -9.51 -51.01
C SER A 21 23.05 -9.56 -49.82
N ARG A 22 24.35 -9.63 -50.09
CA ARG A 22 25.40 -9.52 -49.06
C ARG A 22 25.79 -8.05 -48.92
N SER A 23 25.92 -7.55 -47.69
CA SER A 23 26.71 -6.36 -47.39
C SER A 23 27.63 -6.67 -46.19
N ALA A 24 28.89 -6.26 -46.29
CA ALA A 24 29.89 -6.57 -45.27
C ALA A 24 29.83 -5.52 -44.15
N PHE A 25 29.49 -5.95 -42.93
CA PHE A 25 29.68 -5.10 -41.76
C PHE A 25 31.16 -5.10 -41.37
N SER A 26 31.86 -4.01 -41.70
CA SER A 26 33.27 -3.83 -41.35
C SER A 26 33.42 -3.60 -39.85
N GLY A 27 34.13 -4.51 -39.16
CA GLY A 27 34.50 -4.30 -37.77
C GLY A 27 35.43 -3.08 -37.60
N PRO A 28 35.33 -2.35 -36.47
CA PRO A 28 36.25 -1.24 -36.20
C PRO A 28 37.69 -1.74 -36.08
N LYS A 29 38.63 -1.00 -36.67
CA LYS A 29 40.05 -1.38 -36.71
C LYS A 29 40.68 -1.30 -35.32
N ALA A 30 41.56 -2.25 -35.00
CA ALA A 30 42.49 -2.13 -33.88
C ALA A 30 43.44 -0.94 -34.10
N SER A 31 43.74 -0.23 -33.01
CA SER A 31 44.73 0.85 -32.96
C SER A 31 45.90 0.46 -32.04
N PRO A 32 47.13 0.97 -32.25
CA PRO A 32 48.33 0.33 -31.69
C PRO A 32 48.58 0.65 -30.21
N CYS A 33 49.10 -0.33 -29.47
CA CYS A 33 49.65 -0.12 -28.13
C CYS A 33 51.01 0.57 -28.20
N PRO A 34 51.27 1.66 -27.44
CA PRO A 34 52.62 2.14 -27.21
C PRO A 34 53.37 1.25 -26.20
N TYR A 35 54.68 1.11 -26.41
CA TYR A 35 55.75 0.61 -25.53
C TYR A 35 55.33 0.07 -24.14
N ALA A 36 55.41 -1.23 -23.87
CA ALA A 36 56.62 -2.09 -23.74
C ALA A 36 57.31 -2.05 -22.36
N SER A 37 57.69 -3.24 -21.88
CA SER A 37 58.60 -3.54 -20.77
C SER A 37 58.39 -2.83 -19.42
N HIS A 38 57.51 -3.39 -18.59
CA HIS A 38 57.92 -3.87 -17.25
C HIS A 38 57.05 -5.06 -16.84
N ARG A 39 57.66 -6.20 -16.49
CA ARG A 39 56.97 -7.27 -15.74
C ARG A 39 56.89 -6.82 -14.27
N PRO A 40 55.71 -6.68 -13.65
CA PRO A 40 55.64 -6.47 -12.21
C PRO A 40 56.15 -7.74 -11.51
N SER A 41 57.02 -7.57 -10.51
CA SER A 41 57.38 -8.67 -9.62
C SER A 41 56.21 -8.96 -8.66
N PRO A 42 56.01 -10.20 -8.20
CA PRO A 42 54.91 -10.53 -7.29
C PRO A 42 54.99 -9.76 -5.96
N ALA A 43 56.19 -9.35 -5.54
CA ALA A 43 56.38 -8.50 -4.35
C ALA A 43 55.87 -7.06 -4.57
N GLY A 44 56.14 -6.46 -5.73
CA GLY A 44 55.70 -5.09 -6.03
C GLY A 44 54.18 -4.94 -6.08
N TYR A 45 53.48 -5.95 -6.62
CA TYR A 45 52.03 -5.93 -6.76
C TYR A 45 51.30 -5.91 -5.40
N LEU A 46 51.86 -6.55 -4.37
CA LEU A 46 51.32 -6.53 -3.01
C LEU A 46 51.60 -5.21 -2.29
N LEU A 47 52.80 -4.64 -2.47
CA LEU A 47 53.18 -3.34 -1.88
C LEU A 47 52.31 -2.19 -2.40
N THR A 48 52.07 -2.11 -3.71
CA THR A 48 51.20 -1.07 -4.29
C THR A 48 49.78 -1.15 -3.73
N ARG A 49 49.21 -2.36 -3.68
CA ARG A 49 47.85 -2.57 -3.17
C ARG A 49 47.71 -2.28 -1.67
N ALA A 50 48.76 -2.52 -0.89
CA ALA A 50 48.81 -2.15 0.53
C ALA A 50 48.84 -0.63 0.73
N ALA A 51 49.57 0.11 -0.11
CA ALA A 51 49.59 1.58 -0.08
C ALA A 51 48.23 2.19 -0.48
N GLU A 52 47.57 1.64 -1.49
CA GLU A 52 46.21 2.02 -1.88
C GLU A 52 45.19 1.78 -0.75
N TYR A 53 45.30 0.64 -0.04
CA TYR A 53 44.42 0.31 1.08
C TYR A 53 44.68 1.21 2.31
N ALA A 54 45.94 1.51 2.62
CA ALA A 54 46.30 2.43 3.69
C ALA A 54 45.84 3.88 3.42
N THR A 55 45.86 4.31 2.15
CA THR A 55 45.45 5.66 1.76
C THR A 55 43.92 5.80 1.66
N SER A 56 43.21 4.75 1.24
CA SER A 56 41.74 4.74 1.17
C SER A 56 41.04 4.53 2.53
N ALA A 57 41.76 4.07 3.56
CA ALA A 57 41.27 4.02 4.94
C ALA A 57 41.01 5.41 5.56
N ALA A 58 41.61 6.48 5.02
CA ALA A 58 41.35 7.86 5.39
C ALA A 58 40.06 8.40 4.72
N ALA A 59 38.94 7.69 4.94
CA ALA A 59 37.63 8.15 4.50
C ALA A 59 37.30 9.49 5.18
N ALA A 60 36.97 10.52 4.38
CA ALA A 60 36.43 11.76 4.92
C ALA A 60 35.15 11.45 5.71
N SER A 61 34.99 12.07 6.88
CA SER A 61 33.78 11.91 7.69
C SER A 61 32.54 12.20 6.84
N PRO A 62 31.53 11.32 6.84
CA PRO A 62 30.33 11.56 6.02
C PRO A 62 29.71 12.91 6.40
N PRO A 63 29.20 13.69 5.44
CA PRO A 63 28.51 14.92 5.75
C PRO A 63 27.37 14.60 6.72
N SER A 64 27.26 15.36 7.81
CA SER A 64 26.19 15.19 8.78
C SER A 64 24.85 15.21 8.06
N PRO A 65 23.93 14.25 8.29
CA PRO A 65 22.63 14.27 7.64
C PRO A 65 21.95 15.62 7.94
N PRO A 66 21.21 16.20 6.98
CA PRO A 66 20.47 17.43 7.23
C PRO A 66 19.55 17.22 8.45
N PRO A 67 19.34 18.25 9.29
CA PRO A 67 18.45 18.13 10.42
C PRO A 67 17.07 17.69 9.92
N PRO A 68 16.35 16.80 10.64
CA PRO A 68 15.08 16.27 10.17
C PRO A 68 14.08 17.42 10.01
N THR A 69 13.83 17.80 8.75
CA THR A 69 12.70 18.67 8.39
C THR A 69 11.44 18.00 8.89
N LYS A 70 10.66 18.72 9.70
CA LYS A 70 9.47 18.17 10.38
C LYS A 70 8.27 17.94 9.46
N ASP A 71 8.53 17.83 8.17
CA ASP A 71 7.66 17.29 7.13
C ASP A 71 7.80 15.77 7.04
N ALA A 72 7.84 15.11 8.21
CA ALA A 72 7.30 13.76 8.30
C ALA A 72 5.87 13.82 7.74
N GLY A 73 5.51 12.85 6.89
CA GLY A 73 4.25 12.86 6.16
C GLY A 73 3.04 12.84 7.10
N LYS A 74 2.64 14.03 7.56
CA LYS A 74 1.27 14.33 7.99
C LYS A 74 0.44 14.19 6.71
N GLY A 75 0.06 12.95 6.40
CA GLY A 75 -0.99 12.68 5.44
C GLY A 75 -2.18 13.52 5.87
N LYS A 76 -2.44 14.60 5.14
CA LYS A 76 -3.56 15.48 5.42
C LYS A 76 -4.81 14.72 5.01
N ILE A 77 -5.30 13.87 5.93
CA ILE A 77 -6.72 13.81 6.22
C ILE A 77 -7.15 15.27 6.26
N THR A 78 -7.88 15.70 5.25
CA THR A 78 -8.07 17.13 4.98
C THR A 78 -8.80 17.74 6.17
N ASP A 79 -8.10 18.60 6.91
CA ASP A 79 -8.66 19.38 8.00
C ASP A 79 -9.94 20.13 7.53
N GLU A 80 -10.79 20.48 8.49
CA GLU A 80 -12.05 21.21 8.29
C GLU A 80 -13.26 20.37 7.78
N PHE A 81 -13.63 19.33 8.52
CA PHE A 81 -15.03 19.13 8.99
C PHE A 81 -15.07 18.20 10.24
N THR A 82 -14.28 18.52 11.25
CA THR A 82 -14.04 17.65 12.42
C THR A 82 -15.18 17.67 13.44
N GLY A 83 -16.35 17.14 13.07
CA GLY A 83 -17.52 16.95 13.94
C GLY A 83 -17.35 15.80 14.94
N ALA A 84 -16.23 15.71 15.65
CA ALA A 84 -16.01 14.65 16.65
C ALA A 84 -17.04 14.78 17.79
N GLY A 85 -17.73 13.68 18.12
CA GLY A 85 -18.86 13.69 19.05
C GLY A 85 -20.18 14.21 18.46
N ALA A 86 -20.24 14.57 17.16
CA ALA A 86 -21.50 14.89 16.50
C ALA A 86 -22.42 13.65 16.49
N ILE A 87 -23.71 13.88 16.70
CA ILE A 87 -24.73 12.82 16.77
C ILE A 87 -25.56 12.84 15.49
N GLY A 88 -25.42 11.77 14.69
CA GLY A 88 -26.27 11.47 13.56
C GLY A 88 -27.48 10.60 13.94
N GLN A 89 -28.37 10.40 12.98
CA GLN A 89 -29.54 9.53 13.08
C GLN A 89 -29.60 8.60 11.87
N VAL A 90 -29.92 7.31 12.08
CA VAL A 90 -30.12 6.35 10.98
C VAL A 90 -31.36 6.74 10.16
N CYS A 91 -31.19 7.03 8.88
CA CYS A 91 -32.29 7.28 7.95
C CYS A 91 -32.79 6.01 7.26
N GLN A 92 -31.87 5.16 6.80
CA GLN A 92 -32.20 3.96 6.04
C GLN A 92 -31.17 2.85 6.28
N VAL A 93 -31.63 1.60 6.17
CA VAL A 93 -30.84 0.37 6.30
C VAL A 93 -31.16 -0.51 5.10
N ILE A 94 -30.13 -1.02 4.42
CA ILE A 94 -30.22 -1.88 3.23
C ILE A 94 -29.19 -3.00 3.39
N GLY A 95 -29.51 -3.99 4.24
CA GLY A 95 -28.52 -4.99 4.68
C GLY A 95 -27.33 -4.30 5.33
N ALA A 96 -26.11 -4.66 4.91
CA ALA A 96 -24.88 -4.05 5.42
C ALA A 96 -24.67 -2.56 5.05
N VAL A 97 -25.53 -1.94 4.25
CA VAL A 97 -25.43 -0.50 3.93
C VAL A 97 -26.39 0.30 4.81
N VAL A 98 -25.86 1.27 5.55
CA VAL A 98 -26.62 2.14 6.46
C VAL A 98 -26.43 3.60 6.06
N ASP A 99 -27.52 4.30 5.79
CA ASP A 99 -27.50 5.73 5.48
C ASP A 99 -27.82 6.53 6.76
N VAL A 100 -26.88 7.35 7.21
CA VAL A 100 -26.93 8.11 8.45
C VAL A 100 -26.95 9.61 8.13
N ARG A 101 -27.90 10.35 8.71
CA ARG A 101 -27.99 11.80 8.56
C ARG A 101 -27.41 12.52 9.76
N PHE A 102 -26.57 13.51 9.51
CA PHE A 102 -26.08 14.45 10.52
C PHE A 102 -26.81 15.80 10.36
N ASN A 103 -27.00 16.51 11.46
CA ASN A 103 -27.56 17.87 11.39
C ASN A 103 -26.46 18.87 10.99
N GLU A 104 -25.32 18.80 11.70
CA GLU A 104 -24.13 19.61 11.54
C GLU A 104 -22.89 18.72 11.69
N GLY A 105 -21.72 19.16 11.19
CA GLY A 105 -20.45 18.43 11.34
C GLY A 105 -20.40 17.09 10.60
N LEU A 106 -20.53 17.13 9.26
CA LEU A 106 -20.52 15.92 8.42
C LEU A 106 -19.18 15.16 8.54
N PRO A 107 -19.16 13.89 8.98
CA PRO A 107 -17.91 13.14 9.16
C PRO A 107 -17.21 12.89 7.82
N PRO A 108 -15.87 13.02 7.71
CA PRO A 108 -15.15 12.73 6.47
C PRO A 108 -15.23 11.24 6.09
N ILE A 109 -14.92 10.94 4.83
CA ILE A 109 -14.88 9.56 4.32
C ILE A 109 -13.80 8.77 5.09
N LEU A 110 -14.01 7.46 5.26
CA LEU A 110 -13.22 6.52 6.06
C LEU A 110 -13.30 6.71 7.58
N THR A 111 -14.16 7.62 8.08
CA THR A 111 -14.39 7.81 9.53
C THR A 111 -15.27 6.70 10.10
N ALA A 112 -14.97 6.25 11.33
CA ALA A 112 -15.77 5.31 12.08
C ALA A 112 -16.89 6.03 12.86
N LEU A 113 -18.07 5.42 12.88
CA LEU A 113 -19.22 5.84 13.67
C LEU A 113 -19.70 4.68 14.55
N GLU A 114 -20.27 4.98 15.71
CA GLU A 114 -20.69 3.98 16.71
C GLU A 114 -22.18 4.11 17.02
N VAL A 115 -22.94 3.03 16.84
CA VAL A 115 -24.39 3.02 17.06
C VAL A 115 -24.70 2.96 18.55
N GLN A 116 -25.42 3.96 19.06
CA GLN A 116 -25.75 4.06 20.47
C GLN A 116 -26.98 3.21 20.82
N GLY A 117 -26.90 2.44 21.92
CA GLY A 117 -28.00 1.60 22.40
C GLY A 117 -28.28 0.35 21.55
N HIS A 118 -27.28 -0.17 20.83
CA HIS A 118 -27.35 -1.47 20.19
C HIS A 118 -26.91 -2.59 21.15
N SER A 119 -27.30 -3.85 20.89
CA SER A 119 -26.98 -5.00 21.75
C SER A 119 -25.54 -5.49 21.62
N ILE A 120 -24.97 -5.35 20.43
CA ILE A 120 -23.55 -5.57 20.10
C ILE A 120 -22.93 -4.20 19.80
N ARG A 121 -21.59 -4.08 19.86
CA ARG A 121 -20.88 -2.85 19.52
C ARG A 121 -20.82 -2.63 18.00
N LEU A 122 -21.94 -2.18 17.42
CA LEU A 122 -22.06 -1.97 15.99
C LEU A 122 -21.32 -0.69 15.54
N VAL A 123 -20.20 -0.90 14.84
CA VAL A 123 -19.41 0.15 14.17
C VAL A 123 -19.80 0.24 12.70
N LEU A 124 -19.95 1.48 12.20
CA LEU A 124 -20.22 1.83 10.81
C LEU A 124 -19.03 2.61 10.23
N GLU A 125 -18.55 2.30 9.03
CA GLU A 125 -17.52 3.12 8.35
C GLU A 125 -18.14 4.01 7.26
N VAL A 126 -17.82 5.31 7.22
CA VAL A 126 -18.29 6.24 6.18
C VAL A 126 -17.63 5.95 4.84
N ALA A 127 -18.38 5.41 3.88
CA ALA A 127 -17.86 5.06 2.55
C ALA A 127 -18.06 6.17 1.50
N GLN A 128 -19.12 6.98 1.61
CA GLN A 128 -19.37 8.10 0.70
C GLN A 128 -20.35 9.13 1.30
N HIS A 129 -20.34 10.34 0.79
CA HIS A 129 -21.35 11.37 1.09
C HIS A 129 -22.42 11.37 0.00
N LEU A 130 -23.71 11.40 0.36
CA LEU A 130 -24.82 11.39 -0.60
C LEU A 130 -25.37 12.79 -0.92
N GLY A 131 -25.14 13.76 -0.04
CA GLY A 131 -25.82 15.07 -0.04
C GLY A 131 -26.82 15.19 1.12
N GLU A 132 -27.45 16.36 1.29
CA GLU A 132 -28.46 16.65 2.34
C GLU A 132 -28.02 16.33 3.80
N ASN A 133 -26.71 16.40 4.04
CA ASN A 133 -26.01 15.96 5.26
C ASN A 133 -26.19 14.46 5.58
N VAL A 134 -26.47 13.64 4.57
CA VAL A 134 -26.51 12.17 4.66
C VAL A 134 -25.18 11.57 4.20
N VAL A 135 -24.61 10.71 5.05
CA VAL A 135 -23.48 9.84 4.71
C VAL A 135 -23.98 8.41 4.53
N ARG A 136 -23.40 7.70 3.57
CA ARG A 136 -23.61 6.26 3.36
C ARG A 136 -22.45 5.50 3.99
N THR A 137 -22.80 4.52 4.81
CA THR A 137 -21.88 3.81 5.68
C THR A 137 -21.99 2.30 5.53
N ILE A 138 -20.94 1.58 5.90
CA ILE A 138 -20.84 0.13 5.77
C ILE A 138 -20.80 -0.52 7.17
N ALA A 139 -21.68 -1.50 7.36
CA ALA A 139 -21.72 -2.51 8.40
C ALA A 139 -20.37 -3.21 8.64
N MET A 140 -19.70 -3.00 9.77
CA MET A 140 -18.61 -3.89 10.21
C MET A 140 -19.12 -5.20 10.84
N ASP A 141 -20.39 -5.24 11.24
CA ASP A 141 -21.07 -6.40 11.84
C ASP A 141 -22.56 -6.43 11.42
N GLY A 142 -23.31 -7.42 11.91
CA GLY A 142 -24.74 -7.61 11.67
C GLY A 142 -25.57 -6.36 11.96
N THR A 143 -26.45 -6.03 11.01
CA THR A 143 -27.28 -4.80 11.04
C THR A 143 -28.70 -5.06 11.58
N GLU A 144 -28.93 -6.26 12.12
CA GLU A 144 -30.24 -6.75 12.57
C GLU A 144 -30.74 -5.98 13.80
N GLY A 145 -32.00 -5.55 13.79
CA GLY A 145 -32.57 -4.75 14.89
C GLY A 145 -32.12 -3.28 14.92
N LEU A 146 -31.36 -2.80 13.93
CA LEU A 146 -31.05 -1.37 13.77
C LEU A 146 -32.32 -0.60 13.35
N VAL A 147 -32.70 0.43 14.11
CA VAL A 147 -33.96 1.17 13.90
C VAL A 147 -33.71 2.57 13.31
N ARG A 148 -34.59 3.03 12.43
CA ARG A 148 -34.54 4.40 11.89
C ARG A 148 -34.75 5.42 13.02
N GLY A 149 -33.99 6.51 13.02
CA GLY A 149 -33.92 7.49 14.10
C GLY A 149 -32.99 7.09 15.26
N GLN A 150 -32.40 5.89 15.26
CA GLN A 150 -31.39 5.49 16.25
C GLN A 150 -30.16 6.40 16.14
N ARG A 151 -29.60 6.76 17.30
CA ARG A 151 -28.48 7.71 17.41
C ARG A 151 -27.17 7.04 17.04
N VAL A 152 -26.36 7.77 16.27
CA VAL A 152 -25.04 7.33 15.80
C VAL A 152 -24.02 8.39 16.22
N LEU A 153 -22.98 7.98 16.96
CA LEU A 153 -21.91 8.85 17.43
C LEU A 153 -20.78 8.89 16.40
N ASN A 154 -20.33 10.08 16.01
CA ASN A 154 -19.08 10.21 15.24
C ASN A 154 -17.86 10.12 16.18
N THR A 155 -16.96 9.16 15.96
CA THR A 155 -15.71 9.05 16.74
C THR A 155 -14.71 10.14 16.38
N GLY A 156 -14.79 10.70 15.16
CA GLY A 156 -13.84 11.67 14.62
C GLY A 156 -12.54 11.07 14.07
N SER A 157 -12.39 9.74 14.05
CA SER A 157 -11.24 9.04 13.45
C SER A 157 -11.68 7.86 12.58
N PRO A 158 -10.82 7.35 11.67
CA PRO A 158 -11.00 6.02 11.10
C PRO A 158 -11.05 4.91 12.15
N ILE A 159 -11.41 3.70 11.74
CA ILE A 159 -11.31 2.51 12.58
C ILE A 159 -9.84 2.33 12.99
N THR A 160 -9.58 2.32 14.30
CA THR A 160 -8.25 2.14 14.89
C THR A 160 -8.13 0.78 15.56
N VAL A 161 -7.07 0.06 15.25
CA VAL A 161 -6.80 -1.30 15.77
C VAL A 161 -5.57 -1.32 16.68
N PRO A 162 -5.52 -2.19 17.70
CA PRO A 162 -4.35 -2.35 18.56
C PRO A 162 -3.18 -2.94 17.77
N VAL A 163 -1.97 -2.46 18.05
CA VAL A 163 -0.73 -2.92 17.40
C VAL A 163 0.40 -3.14 18.42
N GLY A 164 1.53 -3.67 17.94
CA GLY A 164 2.72 -3.95 18.75
C GLY A 164 2.81 -5.42 19.19
N ARG A 165 3.71 -5.71 20.13
CA ARG A 165 3.99 -7.10 20.56
C ARG A 165 2.81 -7.78 21.28
N ALA A 166 1.86 -7.01 21.80
CA ALA A 166 0.71 -7.51 22.55
C ALA A 166 -0.32 -8.30 21.72
N THR A 167 -0.33 -8.13 20.39
CA THR A 167 -1.25 -8.85 19.48
C THR A 167 -0.68 -10.19 19.00
N LEU A 168 0.59 -10.50 19.30
CA LEU A 168 1.22 -11.76 18.89
C LEU A 168 0.56 -12.96 19.58
N GLY A 169 0.09 -13.93 18.79
CA GLY A 169 -0.59 -15.12 19.31
C GLY A 169 -1.96 -14.84 19.93
N ARG A 170 -2.64 -13.78 19.47
CA ARG A 170 -4.03 -13.42 19.78
C ARG A 170 -4.86 -13.43 18.48
N ILE A 171 -6.18 -13.59 18.57
CA ILE A 171 -7.10 -13.46 17.42
C ILE A 171 -7.93 -12.18 17.61
N ILE A 172 -7.96 -11.33 16.58
CA ILE A 172 -8.68 -10.05 16.59
C ILE A 172 -9.69 -9.94 15.45
N ASN A 173 -10.78 -9.21 15.67
CA ASN A 173 -11.75 -8.84 14.64
C ASN A 173 -11.34 -7.55 13.91
N VAL A 174 -12.16 -7.12 12.93
CA VAL A 174 -11.89 -5.94 12.07
C VAL A 174 -11.83 -4.63 12.88
N ILE A 175 -12.61 -4.53 13.96
CA ILE A 175 -12.66 -3.35 14.84
C ILE A 175 -11.61 -3.39 15.97
N GLY A 176 -10.70 -4.38 15.94
CA GLY A 176 -9.54 -4.47 16.83
C GLY A 176 -9.79 -5.15 18.18
N GLU A 177 -10.95 -5.76 18.39
CA GLU A 177 -11.30 -6.46 19.63
C GLU A 177 -10.85 -7.93 19.59
N ALA A 178 -10.51 -8.48 20.76
CA ALA A 178 -10.04 -9.86 20.88
C ALA A 178 -11.21 -10.86 20.91
N ILE A 179 -11.17 -11.85 20.03
CA ILE A 179 -12.19 -12.90 19.89
C ILE A 179 -11.68 -14.30 20.30
N ASP A 180 -10.57 -14.36 21.05
CA ASP A 180 -9.93 -15.60 21.49
C ASP A 180 -10.21 -15.96 22.97
N GLU A 181 -11.25 -15.36 23.57
CA GLU A 181 -11.71 -15.55 24.97
C GLU A 181 -10.66 -15.28 26.08
N ARG A 182 -9.43 -14.88 25.73
CA ARG A 182 -8.29 -14.70 26.66
C ARG A 182 -8.23 -13.31 27.29
N GLY A 183 -9.39 -12.66 27.45
CA GLY A 183 -9.52 -11.30 27.97
C GLY A 183 -9.01 -10.21 27.03
N GLU A 184 -8.91 -8.99 27.53
CA GLU A 184 -8.59 -7.80 26.73
C GLU A 184 -7.15 -7.78 26.17
N LEU A 185 -6.91 -6.85 25.23
CA LEU A 185 -5.59 -6.57 24.66
C LEU A 185 -4.97 -5.35 25.34
N LYS A 186 -3.92 -5.56 26.13
CA LYS A 186 -3.16 -4.48 26.77
C LYS A 186 -2.10 -3.96 25.79
N THR A 187 -2.40 -2.84 25.11
CA THR A 187 -1.41 -2.08 24.33
C THR A 187 -1.66 -0.59 24.47
N ASP A 188 -0.58 0.19 24.46
CA ASP A 188 -0.60 1.66 24.44
C ASP A 188 -0.57 2.22 23.01
N HIS A 189 -0.57 1.33 22.00
CA HIS A 189 -0.41 1.68 20.59
C HIS A 189 -1.58 1.20 19.75
N TYR A 190 -2.31 2.17 19.21
CA TYR A 190 -3.39 1.97 18.24
C TYR A 190 -3.02 2.70 16.95
N LEU A 191 -3.40 2.13 15.80
CA LEU A 191 -3.18 2.73 14.48
C LEU A 191 -4.46 2.62 13.63
N PRO A 192 -4.74 3.62 12.76
CA PRO A 192 -5.84 3.53 11.81
C PRO A 192 -5.55 2.44 10.76
N ILE A 193 -6.60 1.71 10.36
CA ILE A 193 -6.54 0.72 9.28
C ILE A 193 -6.29 1.39 7.93
N HIS A 194 -6.84 2.59 7.73
CA HIS A 194 -6.64 3.41 6.55
C HIS A 194 -5.40 4.28 6.69
N ARG A 195 -4.46 4.15 5.75
CA ARG A 195 -3.23 4.94 5.67
C ARG A 195 -2.76 5.03 4.22
N GLU A 196 -2.18 6.16 3.86
CA GLU A 196 -1.49 6.33 2.60
C GLU A 196 -0.36 5.30 2.40
N ALA A 197 -0.09 4.97 1.15
CA ALA A 197 1.03 4.13 0.77
C ALA A 197 2.39 4.83 1.04
N PRO A 198 3.48 4.08 1.28
CA PRO A 198 4.82 4.65 1.45
C PRO A 198 5.21 5.54 0.27
N ALA A 199 5.80 6.69 0.57
CA ALA A 199 6.15 7.70 -0.42
C ALA A 199 7.19 7.15 -1.41
N PHE A 200 7.22 7.67 -2.64
CA PHE A 200 8.15 7.20 -3.67
C PHE A 200 9.63 7.23 -3.25
N VAL A 201 10.01 8.16 -2.36
CA VAL A 201 11.37 8.27 -1.79
C VAL A 201 11.69 7.22 -0.72
N GLU A 202 10.69 6.53 -0.18
CA GLU A 202 10.83 5.45 0.81
C GLU A 202 10.87 4.06 0.15
N GLN A 203 10.63 3.97 -1.16
CA GLN A 203 10.55 2.72 -1.89
C GLN A 203 11.95 2.21 -2.28
N ALA A 204 12.30 1.02 -1.80
CA ALA A 204 13.57 0.37 -2.15
C ALA A 204 13.57 -0.06 -3.62
N THR A 205 14.66 0.27 -4.34
CA THR A 205 14.85 -0.10 -5.76
C THR A 205 15.52 -1.46 -5.96
N GLU A 206 15.92 -2.12 -4.87
CA GLU A 206 16.62 -3.41 -4.89
C GLU A 206 15.67 -4.60 -4.97
N GLN A 207 15.97 -5.57 -5.83
CA GLN A 207 15.31 -6.87 -5.82
C GLN A 207 16.01 -7.80 -4.83
N GLN A 208 15.33 -8.13 -3.72
CA GLN A 208 15.86 -8.98 -2.65
C GLN A 208 15.15 -10.35 -2.63
N ILE A 209 15.89 -11.41 -2.37
CA ILE A 209 15.36 -12.79 -2.35
C ILE A 209 14.95 -13.21 -0.92
N LEU A 210 13.66 -13.48 -0.73
CA LEU A 210 13.15 -14.07 0.51
C LEU A 210 13.37 -15.58 0.50
N VAL A 211 14.40 -16.06 1.20
CA VAL A 211 14.70 -17.50 1.31
C VAL A 211 13.68 -18.17 2.22
N THR A 212 12.74 -18.92 1.64
CA THR A 212 11.62 -19.56 2.37
C THR A 212 11.98 -20.88 3.06
N GLY A 213 13.11 -21.48 2.73
CA GLY A 213 13.52 -22.81 3.22
C GLY A 213 12.82 -24.00 2.55
N ILE A 214 11.90 -23.74 1.60
CA ILE A 214 11.22 -24.76 0.79
C ILE A 214 12.01 -25.01 -0.50
N LYS A 215 11.90 -26.22 -1.06
CA LYS A 215 12.50 -26.64 -2.34
C LYS A 215 11.42 -26.95 -3.38
#